data_AF-A0A7S4KS74-F1
#
_entry.id   AF-A0A7S4KS74-F1
#
_cell.length_a   1.000
_cell.length_b   1.000
_cell.length_c   1.000
_cell.angle_alpha   90.00
_cell.angle_beta   90.00
_cell.angle_gamma   90.00
#
_symmetry.space_group_name_H-M   'P 1'
#
loop_
_entity.id
_entity.type
_entity.pdbx_description
1 polymer ?
#
loop_
_entity_poly.entity_id
_entity_poly.type
_entity_poly.pdbx_seq_one_letter_code
_entity_poly.pdbx_strand_id
1 'polypeptide(L)'
;EAVVYSTLDSNVSLLLAFFVNAAILVLSAATFNRSGHKDVASIEEAASLMDRVLGKKMASVLFGTALLASGQQSTLTGTLAGQVVMDGFLHFKIEPAMQRLVTRTSAIAPALAVLLLQGDSAVDTLLLWSQVVLSLQLPFAIIPLVYFTSSHSIMGEHASSTFLCMLSWAITSLVVGLNLLLIYTGLASLT
;
A
#
# COMPACT_ATOMS: atom_id res chain seq x y z
N GLU A 1 -0.11 4.27 -29.61
CA GLU A 1 -1.50 3.90 -29.32
C GLU A 1 -1.64 3.13 -28.00
N ALA A 2 -0.99 1.97 -27.83
CA ALA A 2 -1.03 1.20 -26.57
C ALA A 2 -0.66 2.01 -25.31
N VAL A 3 0.38 2.85 -25.38
CA VAL A 3 0.78 3.75 -24.28
C VAL A 3 -0.33 4.74 -23.90
N VAL A 4 -1.09 5.25 -24.88
CA VAL A 4 -2.17 6.21 -24.63
C VAL A 4 -3.32 5.53 -23.89
N TYR A 5 -3.75 4.34 -24.35
CA TYR A 5 -4.79 3.58 -23.69
C TYR A 5 -4.40 3.14 -22.27
N SER A 6 -3.17 2.65 -22.08
CA SER A 6 -2.67 2.26 -20.77
C SER A 6 -2.54 3.45 -19.81
N THR A 7 -2.12 4.63 -20.32
CA THR A 7 -2.06 5.86 -19.51
C THR A 7 -3.45 6.33 -19.11
N LEU A 8 -4.43 6.27 -20.03
CA LEU A 8 -5.80 6.65 -19.74
C LEU A 8 -6.43 5.73 -18.69
N ASP A 9 -6.28 4.42 -18.85
CA ASP A 9 -6.77 3.41 -17.90
C ASP A 9 -6.15 3.60 -16.50
N SER A 10 -4.83 3.80 -16.45
CA SER A 10 -4.11 4.05 -15.19
C SER A 10 -4.57 5.35 -14.54
N ASN A 11 -4.71 6.45 -15.30
CA ASN A 11 -5.15 7.73 -14.78
C ASN A 11 -6.59 7.68 -14.24
N VAL A 12 -7.51 7.04 -14.96
CA VAL A 12 -8.90 6.88 -14.49
C VAL A 12 -8.95 6.06 -13.20
N SER A 13 -8.20 4.96 -13.15
CA SER A 13 -8.10 4.10 -11.96
C SER A 13 -7.52 4.83 -10.75
N LEU A 14 -6.41 5.57 -10.94
CA LEU A 14 -5.77 6.35 -9.88
C LEU A 14 -6.63 7.54 -9.42
N LEU A 15 -7.36 8.19 -10.33
CA LEU A 15 -8.31 9.24 -9.96
C LEU A 15 -9.46 8.70 -9.11
N LEU A 16 -9.99 7.52 -9.45
CA LEU A 16 -11.01 6.87 -8.62
C LEU A 16 -10.45 6.54 -7.23
N ALA A 17 -9.24 5.97 -7.16
CA ALA A 17 -8.56 5.69 -5.90
C ALA A 17 -8.33 6.95 -5.07
N PHE A 18 -7.99 8.08 -5.72
CA PHE A 18 -7.87 9.38 -5.07
C PHE A 18 -9.19 9.81 -4.41
N PHE A 19 -10.33 9.69 -5.11
CA PHE A 19 -11.63 10.02 -4.53
C PHE A 19 -11.99 9.11 -3.35
N VAL A 20 -11.65 7.82 -3.41
CA VAL A 20 -11.87 6.90 -2.28
C VAL A 20 -11.01 7.30 -1.07
N ASN A 21 -9.72 7.57 -1.27
CA ASN A 21 -8.83 8.02 -0.19
C ASN A 21 -9.30 9.36 0.41
N ALA A 22 -9.73 10.29 -0.44
CA ALA A 22 -10.30 11.56 0.00
C ALA A 22 -11.60 11.36 0.78
N ALA A 23 -12.47 10.44 0.35
CA ALA A 23 -13.70 10.11 1.05
C ALA A 23 -13.43 9.50 2.43
N ILE A 24 -12.45 8.59 2.55
CA ILE A 24 -12.02 8.02 3.84
C ILE A 24 -11.50 9.13 4.77
N LEU A 25 -10.68 10.05 4.25
CA LEU A 25 -10.14 11.17 5.02
C LEU A 25 -11.24 12.12 5.50
N VAL A 26 -12.17 12.51 4.62
CA VAL A 26 -13.30 13.38 4.95
C VAL A 26 -14.24 12.71 5.95
N LEU A 27 -14.53 11.42 5.76
CA LEU A 27 -15.34 10.64 6.68
C LEU A 27 -14.68 10.58 8.06
N SER A 28 -13.41 10.21 8.12
CA SER A 28 -12.61 10.17 9.34
C SER A 28 -12.60 11.52 10.07
N ALA A 29 -12.38 12.61 9.32
CA ALA A 29 -12.46 13.96 9.89
C ALA A 29 -13.87 14.28 10.41
N ALA A 30 -14.93 13.96 9.66
CA ALA A 30 -16.30 14.25 10.06
C ALA A 30 -16.76 13.42 11.28
N THR A 31 -16.33 12.16 11.39
CA THR A 31 -16.74 11.24 12.47
C THR A 31 -15.87 11.36 13.72
N PHE A 32 -14.55 11.51 13.58
CA PHE A 32 -13.60 11.47 14.70
C PHE A 32 -13.18 12.85 15.20
N ASN A 33 -13.06 13.86 14.32
CA ASN A 33 -12.67 15.20 14.75
C ASN A 33 -13.77 15.88 15.60
N ARG A 34 -15.04 15.68 15.24
CA ARG A 34 -16.19 16.26 15.97
C ARG A 34 -16.53 15.54 17.28
N SER A 35 -16.17 14.27 17.43
CA SER A 35 -16.51 13.46 18.59
C SER A 35 -15.47 13.53 19.73
N GLY A 36 -14.38 14.29 19.54
CA GLY A 36 -13.32 14.46 20.55
C GLY A 36 -12.46 13.22 20.81
N HIS A 37 -12.72 12.11 20.10
CA HIS A 37 -11.98 10.85 20.21
C HIS A 37 -10.74 10.92 19.33
N LYS A 38 -9.58 11.21 19.92
CA LYS A 38 -8.29 11.32 19.22
C LYS A 38 -7.55 9.98 19.07
N ASP A 39 -8.04 8.93 19.71
CA ASP A 39 -7.38 7.62 19.87
C ASP A 39 -8.20 6.47 19.23
N VAL A 40 -8.78 6.70 18.05
CA VAL A 40 -9.39 5.59 17.30
C VAL A 40 -8.28 4.86 16.57
N ALA A 41 -7.69 3.88 17.24
CA ALA A 41 -6.56 3.12 16.73
C ALA A 41 -6.99 1.86 15.96
N SER A 42 -8.19 1.33 16.23
CA SER A 42 -8.64 0.05 15.67
C SER A 42 -9.72 0.16 14.58
N ILE A 43 -9.70 -0.82 13.67
CA ILE A 43 -10.68 -0.94 12.57
C ILE A 43 -12.08 -1.22 13.12
N GLU A 44 -12.17 -1.97 14.22
CA GLU A 44 -13.42 -2.27 14.93
C GLU A 44 -14.05 -1.01 15.54
N GLU A 45 -13.24 -0.17 16.19
CA GLU A 45 -13.71 1.11 16.73
C GLU A 45 -14.18 2.03 15.61
N ALA A 46 -13.44 2.10 14.49
CA ALA A 46 -13.82 2.91 13.34
C ALA A 46 -15.20 2.51 12.77
N ALA A 47 -15.49 1.21 12.64
CA ALA A 47 -16.80 0.72 12.21
C ALA A 47 -17.90 1.09 13.21
N SER A 48 -17.70 0.79 14.50
CA SER A 48 -18.71 1.04 15.53
C SER A 48 -19.04 2.52 15.73
N LEU A 49 -18.04 3.41 15.60
CA LEU A 49 -18.20 4.86 15.64
C LEU A 49 -18.96 5.37 14.42
N MET A 50 -18.72 4.78 13.24
CA MET A 50 -19.44 5.12 12.02
C MET A 50 -20.95 4.85 12.16
N ASP A 51 -21.33 3.72 12.77
CA ASP A 51 -22.73 3.41 13.09
C ASP A 51 -23.34 4.40 14.09
N ARG A 52 -22.59 4.79 15.12
CA ARG A 52 -23.05 5.74 16.16
C ARG A 52 -23.24 7.16 15.62
N VAL A 53 -22.31 7.64 14.78
CA VAL A 53 -22.33 9.01 14.25
C VAL A 53 -23.29 9.14 13.06
N LEU A 54 -23.36 8.13 12.18
CA LEU A 54 -24.25 8.16 11.02
C LEU A 54 -25.66 7.62 11.31
N GLY A 55 -25.86 6.99 12.48
CA GLY A 55 -27.15 6.44 12.92
C GLY A 55 -27.67 5.27 12.06
N LYS A 56 -26.81 4.67 11.23
CA LYS A 56 -27.19 3.65 10.25
C LYS A 56 -26.34 2.40 10.43
N LYS A 57 -26.94 1.31 10.95
CA LYS A 57 -26.32 -0.04 11.03
C LYS A 57 -25.78 -0.56 9.69
N MET A 58 -26.24 -0.01 8.57
CA MET A 58 -25.75 -0.37 7.24
C MET A 58 -24.32 0.12 6.96
N ALA A 59 -23.84 1.15 7.67
CA ALA A 59 -22.52 1.73 7.44
C ALA A 59 -21.40 0.73 7.79
N SER A 60 -21.47 0.10 8.96
CA SER A 60 -20.51 -0.94 9.36
C SER A 60 -20.53 -2.17 8.44
N VAL A 61 -21.71 -2.58 7.96
CA VAL A 61 -21.82 -3.72 7.04
C VAL A 61 -21.16 -3.39 5.69
N LEU A 62 -21.41 -2.21 5.14
CA LEU A 62 -20.77 -1.75 3.90
C LEU A 62 -19.27 -1.59 4.07
N PHE A 63 -18.81 -1.04 5.20
CA PHE A 63 -17.40 -0.90 5.52
C PHE A 63 -16.70 -2.27 5.62
N GLY A 64 -17.28 -3.22 6.36
CA GLY A 64 -16.76 -4.58 6.45
C GLY A 64 -16.74 -5.29 5.10
N THR A 65 -17.78 -5.12 4.28
CA THR A 65 -17.82 -5.68 2.92
C THR A 65 -16.73 -5.07 2.02
N ALA A 66 -16.50 -3.75 2.12
CA ALA A 66 -15.45 -3.06 1.39
C ALA A 66 -14.04 -3.53 1.82
N LEU A 67 -13.82 -3.72 3.13
CA LEU A 67 -12.57 -4.29 3.65
C LEU A 67 -12.31 -5.70 3.13
N LEU A 68 -13.33 -6.56 3.14
CA LEU A 68 -13.23 -7.91 2.59
C LEU A 68 -12.93 -7.90 1.09
N ALA A 69 -13.61 -7.06 0.32
CA ALA A 69 -13.37 -6.91 -1.12
C ALA A 69 -11.95 -6.41 -1.42
N SER A 70 -11.46 -5.42 -0.67
CA SER A 70 -10.09 -4.91 -0.76
C SER A 70 -9.05 -6.00 -0.50
N GLY A 71 -9.26 -6.84 0.52
CA GLY A 71 -8.39 -7.98 0.82
C GLY A 71 -8.30 -9.02 -0.31
N GLN A 72 -9.41 -9.29 -1.01
CA GLN A 72 -9.39 -10.18 -2.18
C GLN A 72 -8.60 -9.57 -3.34
N GLN A 73 -8.79 -8.28 -3.60
CA GLN A 73 -8.07 -7.58 -4.67
C GLN A 73 -6.56 -7.57 -4.43
N SER A 74 -6.13 -7.25 -3.20
CA SER A 74 -4.72 -7.29 -2.80
C SER A 74 -4.07 -8.66 -3.02
N THR A 75 -4.81 -9.75 -2.74
CA THR A 75 -4.27 -11.10 -2.92
C THR A 75 -4.02 -11.45 -4.39
N LEU A 76 -4.94 -11.07 -5.29
CA LEU A 76 -4.79 -11.32 -6.72
C LEU A 76 -3.62 -10.53 -7.30
N THR A 77 -3.58 -9.22 -7.06
CA THR A 77 -2.51 -8.34 -7.53
C THR A 77 -1.17 -8.75 -6.94
N GLY A 78 -1.12 -9.12 -5.65
CA GLY A 78 0.09 -9.59 -4.99
C GLY A 78 0.64 -10.90 -5.57
N THR A 79 -0.23 -11.84 -5.96
CA THR A 79 0.19 -13.10 -6.60
C THR A 79 0.78 -12.83 -7.98
N LEU A 80 0.13 -11.99 -8.79
CA LEU A 80 0.61 -11.63 -10.13
C LEU A 80 1.92 -10.84 -10.07
N ALA A 81 2.00 -9.82 -9.22
CA ALA A 81 3.22 -9.03 -9.03
C ALA A 81 4.37 -9.90 -8.51
N GLY A 82 4.09 -10.77 -7.55
CA GLY A 82 5.07 -11.73 -7.04
C GLY A 82 5.58 -12.66 -8.13
N GLN A 83 4.73 -13.13 -9.04
CA GLN A 83 5.15 -13.97 -10.17
C GLN A 83 6.12 -13.23 -11.10
N VAL A 84 5.81 -11.98 -11.44
CA VAL A 84 6.68 -11.14 -12.28
C VAL A 84 8.05 -10.96 -11.63
N VAL A 85 8.10 -10.71 -10.32
CA VAL A 85 9.36 -10.55 -9.58
C VAL A 85 10.12 -11.88 -9.50
N MET A 86 9.44 -12.99 -9.20
CA MET A 86 10.08 -14.30 -9.07
C MET A 86 10.64 -14.81 -10.41
N ASP A 87 9.89 -14.65 -11.50
CA ASP A 87 10.36 -15.05 -12.83
C ASP A 87 11.48 -14.11 -13.32
N GLY A 88 11.35 -12.80 -13.08
CA GLY A 88 12.33 -11.80 -13.53
C GLY A 88 13.66 -11.81 -12.78
N PHE A 89 13.63 -11.94 -11.44
CA PHE A 89 14.85 -11.85 -10.62
C PHE A 89 15.42 -13.20 -10.20
N LEU A 90 14.57 -14.18 -9.89
CA LEU A 90 14.99 -15.49 -9.39
C LEU A 90 14.95 -16.57 -10.48
N HIS A 91 14.38 -16.27 -11.66
CA HIS A 91 14.14 -17.23 -12.75
C HIS A 91 13.45 -18.51 -12.26
N PHE A 92 12.58 -18.37 -11.26
CA PHE A 92 11.94 -19.46 -10.54
C PHE A 92 10.44 -19.43 -10.75
N LYS A 93 9.89 -20.50 -11.35
CA LYS A 93 8.48 -20.63 -11.71
C LYS A 93 7.77 -21.56 -10.74
N ILE A 94 6.73 -21.03 -10.09
CA ILE A 94 5.82 -21.80 -9.24
C ILE A 94 4.37 -21.57 -9.66
N GLU A 95 3.54 -22.57 -9.41
CA GLU A 95 2.11 -22.48 -9.69
C GLU A 95 1.45 -21.37 -8.84
N PRO A 96 0.54 -20.54 -9.40
CA PRO A 96 -0.08 -19.43 -8.67
C PRO A 96 -0.73 -19.84 -7.34
N ALA A 97 -1.33 -21.03 -7.28
CA ALA A 97 -1.94 -21.55 -6.06
C ALA A 97 -0.89 -21.79 -4.97
N MET A 98 0.24 -22.40 -5.32
CA MET A 98 1.34 -22.65 -4.40
C MET A 98 1.96 -21.34 -3.91
N GLN A 99 2.19 -20.39 -4.82
CA GLN A 99 2.70 -19.07 -4.47
C GLN A 99 1.79 -18.34 -3.48
N ARG A 100 0.49 -18.36 -3.75
CA ARG A 100 -0.53 -17.76 -2.86
C ARG A 100 -0.52 -18.41 -1.48
N LEU A 101 -0.38 -19.74 -1.40
CA LEU A 101 -0.28 -20.44 -0.12
C LEU A 101 0.99 -20.10 0.64
N VAL A 102 2.14 -20.09 -0.05
CA VAL A 102 3.44 -19.78 0.57
C VAL A 102 3.44 -18.34 1.11
N THR A 103 3.11 -17.36 0.27
CA THR A 103 3.08 -15.93 0.64
C THR A 103 2.08 -15.63 1.74
N ARG A 104 0.89 -16.27 1.72
CA ARG A 104 -0.12 -16.07 2.75
C ARG A 104 0.27 -16.74 4.06
N THR A 105 0.84 -17.94 4.02
CA THR A 105 1.33 -18.63 5.22
C THR A 105 2.48 -17.84 5.84
N SER A 106 3.43 -17.34 5.04
CA SER A 106 4.54 -16.53 5.54
C SER A 106 4.10 -15.18 6.10
N ALA A 107 2.99 -14.61 5.62
CA ALA A 107 2.44 -13.37 6.16
C ALA A 107 1.64 -13.61 7.46
N ILE A 108 0.82 -14.67 7.51
CA ILE A 108 -0.08 -14.94 8.64
C ILE A 108 0.66 -15.60 9.81
N ALA A 109 1.62 -16.49 9.55
CA ALA A 109 2.28 -17.25 10.61
C ALA A 109 2.99 -16.37 11.66
N PRO A 110 3.77 -15.34 11.29
CA PRO A 110 4.38 -14.43 12.27
C PRO A 110 3.34 -13.63 13.04
N ALA A 111 2.32 -13.11 12.35
CA ALA A 111 1.24 -12.36 12.98
C ALA A 111 0.47 -13.20 14.00
N LEU A 112 0.13 -14.44 13.65
CA LEU A 112 -0.56 -15.37 14.53
C LEU A 112 0.32 -15.78 15.73
N ALA A 113 1.61 -16.02 15.51
CA ALA A 113 2.54 -16.34 16.58
C ALA A 113 2.67 -15.18 17.58
N VAL A 114 2.80 -13.95 17.09
CA VAL A 114 2.87 -12.75 17.93
C VAL A 114 1.57 -12.55 18.72
N LEU A 115 0.41 -12.70 18.07
CA LEU A 115 -0.89 -12.58 18.73
C LEU A 115 -1.06 -13.60 19.87
N LEU A 116 -0.74 -14.87 19.62
CA LEU A 116 -0.91 -15.94 20.62
C LEU A 116 0.06 -15.83 21.80
N LEU A 117 1.25 -15.26 21.59
CA LEU A 117 2.29 -15.17 22.62
C LEU A 117 2.28 -13.85 23.40
N GLN A 118 1.93 -12.74 22.74
CA GLN A 118 2.15 -11.38 23.25
C GLN A 118 0.89 -10.50 23.26
N GLY A 119 -0.24 -10.95 22.69
CA GLY A 119 -1.50 -10.22 22.68
C GLY A 119 -1.57 -9.06 21.67
N ASP A 120 -2.66 -8.28 21.72
CA ASP A 120 -3.03 -7.31 20.68
C ASP A 120 -1.98 -6.19 20.46
N SER A 121 -1.38 -5.65 21.53
CA SER A 121 -0.42 -4.54 21.44
C SER A 121 0.87 -4.90 20.66
N ALA A 122 1.23 -6.19 20.61
CA ALA A 122 2.39 -6.64 19.85
C ALA A 122 2.08 -6.78 18.35
N VAL A 123 0.82 -6.98 17.98
CA VAL A 123 0.38 -7.02 16.58
C VAL A 123 0.46 -5.64 15.94
N ASP A 124 0.07 -4.59 16.67
CA ASP A 124 0.21 -3.20 16.19
C ASP A 124 1.67 -2.84 15.93
N THR A 125 2.57 -3.30 16.79
CA THR A 125 4.02 -3.15 16.60
C THR A 125 4.50 -3.89 15.35
N LEU A 126 3.99 -5.11 15.10
CA LEU A 126 4.30 -5.86 13.88
C LEU A 126 3.77 -5.15 12.60
N LEU A 127 2.61 -4.51 12.70
CA LEU A 127 2.05 -3.70 11.62
C LEU A 127 2.93 -2.48 11.34
N LEU A 128 3.42 -1.78 12.37
CA LEU A 128 4.38 -0.68 12.21
C LEU A 128 5.67 -1.15 11.52
N TRP A 129 6.23 -2.28 11.95
CA TRP A 129 7.42 -2.87 11.30
C TRP A 129 7.18 -3.24 9.83
N SER A 130 5.99 -3.74 9.51
CA SER A 130 5.62 -4.03 8.12
C SER A 130 5.68 -2.78 7.25
N GLN A 131 5.27 -1.62 7.79
CA GLN A 131 5.38 -0.34 7.08
C GLN A 131 6.84 0.08 6.90
N VAL A 132 7.70 -0.09 7.91
CA VAL A 132 9.14 0.19 7.79
C VAL A 132 9.77 -0.65 6.69
N VAL A 133 9.43 -1.95 6.62
CA VAL A 133 9.91 -2.85 5.56
C VAL A 133 9.44 -2.41 4.18
N LEU A 134 8.18 -1.99 4.02
CA LEU A 134 7.67 -1.44 2.76
C LEU A 134 8.40 -0.15 2.36
N SER A 135 8.64 0.75 3.32
CA SER A 135 9.39 1.98 3.09
C SER A 135 10.82 1.74 2.62
N LEU A 136 11.47 0.68 3.11
CA LEU A 136 12.79 0.26 2.64
C LEU A 136 12.76 -0.29 1.21
N GLN A 137 11.67 -0.93 0.77
CA GLN A 137 11.54 -1.52 -0.56
C GLN A 137 11.30 -0.47 -1.66
N LEU A 138 10.57 0.60 -1.36
CA LEU A 138 10.16 1.61 -2.36
C LEU A 138 11.34 2.24 -3.15
N PRO A 139 12.45 2.69 -2.51
CA PRO A 139 13.60 3.23 -3.23
C PRO A 139 14.19 2.24 -4.26
N PHE A 140 14.27 0.96 -3.91
CA PHE A 140 14.79 -0.08 -4.80
C PHE A 140 13.89 -0.36 -6.00
N ALA A 141 12.60 -0.04 -5.92
CA ALA A 141 11.68 -0.15 -7.06
C ALA A 141 11.68 1.12 -7.92
N ILE A 142 11.57 2.30 -7.30
CA ILE A 142 11.36 3.56 -8.01
C ILE A 142 12.63 4.05 -8.70
N ILE A 143 13.80 3.93 -8.07
CA ILE A 143 15.06 4.45 -8.65
C ILE A 143 15.39 3.72 -9.97
N PRO A 144 15.40 2.37 -10.04
CA PRO A 144 15.62 1.68 -11.31
C PRO A 144 14.53 1.98 -12.34
N LEU A 145 13.27 2.10 -11.93
CA LEU A 145 12.17 2.44 -12.84
C LEU A 145 12.40 3.79 -13.52
N VAL A 146 12.75 4.83 -12.78
CA VAL A 146 13.02 6.15 -13.34
C VAL A 146 14.29 6.14 -14.18
N TYR A 147 15.33 5.43 -13.74
CA TYR A 147 16.56 5.28 -14.51
C TYR A 147 16.32 4.60 -15.87
N PHE A 148 15.60 3.47 -15.89
CA PHE A 148 15.31 2.73 -17.12
C PHE A 148 14.38 3.50 -18.06
N THR A 149 13.33 4.12 -17.53
CA THR A 149 12.38 4.90 -18.35
C THR A 149 12.96 6.22 -18.89
N SER A 150 14.05 6.71 -18.29
CA SER A 150 14.76 7.92 -18.74
C SER A 150 15.93 7.61 -19.68
N SER A 151 16.34 6.34 -19.81
CA SER A 151 17.49 5.95 -20.63
C SER A 151 17.08 5.74 -22.09
N HIS A 152 17.60 6.59 -22.99
CA HIS A 152 17.48 6.39 -24.44
C HIS A 152 18.10 5.07 -24.92
N SER A 153 19.10 4.53 -24.21
CA SER A 153 19.69 3.24 -24.56
C SER A 153 18.74 2.06 -24.35
N ILE A 154 17.75 2.19 -23.47
CA ILE A 154 16.81 1.12 -23.11
C ILE A 154 15.46 1.35 -23.77
N MET A 155 14.96 2.59 -23.72
CA MET A 155 13.62 2.95 -24.21
C MET A 155 13.61 3.45 -25.67
N GLY A 156 14.77 3.76 -26.25
CA GLY A 156 14.88 4.26 -27.62
C GLY A 156 14.10 5.57 -27.83
N GLU A 157 13.20 5.57 -28.80
CA GLU A 157 12.32 6.70 -29.13
C GLU A 157 11.21 6.93 -28.09
N HIS A 158 10.96 5.97 -27.20
CA HIS A 158 9.94 6.06 -26.15
C HIS A 158 10.53 6.48 -24.79
N ALA A 159 11.75 7.00 -24.76
CA ALA A 159 12.34 7.54 -23.54
C ALA A 159 11.53 8.74 -23.02
N SER A 160 11.51 8.89 -21.71
CA SER A 160 10.82 10.00 -21.05
C SER A 160 11.36 11.34 -21.53
N SER A 161 10.47 12.30 -21.80
CA SER A 161 10.88 13.66 -22.15
C SER A 161 11.68 14.30 -21.01
N THR A 162 12.55 15.26 -21.32
CA THR A 162 13.41 15.92 -20.32
C THR A 162 12.60 16.49 -19.15
N PHE A 163 11.41 17.04 -19.42
CA PHE A 163 10.51 17.54 -18.38
C PHE A 163 10.00 16.41 -17.47
N LEU A 164 9.53 15.30 -18.05
CA LEU A 164 9.06 14.14 -17.28
C LEU A 164 10.18 13.48 -16.49
N CYS A 165 11.39 13.43 -17.05
CA CYS A 165 12.58 12.93 -16.38
C CYS A 165 12.91 13.79 -15.14
N MET A 166 12.99 15.12 -15.28
CA MET A 166 13.22 16.03 -14.15
C MET A 166 12.14 15.91 -13.09
N LEU A 167 10.86 15.87 -13.49
CA LEU A 167 9.74 15.72 -12.56
C LEU A 167 9.80 14.36 -11.83
N SER A 168 10.09 13.27 -12.54
CA SER A 168 10.19 11.93 -11.97
C SER A 168 11.33 11.82 -10.97
N TRP A 169 12.50 12.39 -11.28
CA TRP A 169 13.62 12.44 -10.34
C TRP A 169 13.35 13.32 -9.13
N ALA A 170 12.64 14.45 -9.30
CA ALA A 170 12.23 15.31 -8.19
C ALA A 170 11.26 14.57 -7.25
N ILE A 171 10.22 13.92 -7.80
CA ILE A 171 9.27 13.11 -7.03
C ILE A 171 9.98 11.94 -6.35
N THR A 172 10.88 11.24 -7.05
CA THR A 172 11.65 10.13 -6.49
C THR A 172 12.50 10.59 -5.33
N SER A 173 13.21 11.71 -5.48
CA SER A 173 14.04 12.28 -4.41
C SER A 173 13.21 12.66 -3.19
N LEU A 174 12.03 13.25 -3.40
CA LEU A 174 11.08 13.58 -2.35
C LEU A 174 10.59 12.32 -1.61
N VAL A 175 10.13 11.31 -2.36
CA VAL A 175 9.61 10.06 -1.80
C VAL A 175 10.68 9.32 -1.02
N VAL A 176 11.90 9.21 -1.56
CA VAL A 176 13.03 8.57 -0.87
C VAL A 176 13.40 9.36 0.39
N GLY A 177 13.48 10.69 0.32
CA GLY A 177 13.76 11.54 1.48
C GLY A 177 12.72 11.36 2.60
N LEU A 178 11.43 11.35 2.25
CA LEU A 178 10.35 11.12 3.20
C LEU A 178 10.37 9.71 3.79
N ASN A 179 10.68 8.68 3.00
CA ASN A 179 10.82 7.30 3.51
C ASN A 179 12.00 7.17 4.47
N LEU A 180 13.14 7.79 4.17
CA LEU A 180 14.29 7.81 5.08
C LEU A 180 13.97 8.54 6.38
N LEU A 181 13.23 9.65 6.31
CA LEU A 181 12.74 10.34 7.51
C LEU A 181 11.80 9.46 8.32
N LEU A 182 10.86 8.77 7.67
CA LEU A 182 9.94 7.83 8.33
C LEU A 182 10.70 6.73 9.04
N ILE A 183 11.67 6.10 8.37
CA ILE A 183 12.52 5.06 8.96
C ILE A 183 13.30 5.62 10.15
N TYR A 184 13.89 6.81 10.02
CA TYR A 184 14.61 7.46 11.12
C TYR A 184 13.69 7.71 12.32
N THR A 185 12.50 8.26 12.10
CA THR A 185 11.53 8.49 13.18
C THR A 185 11.00 7.20 13.80
N GLY A 186 10.77 6.17 12.98
CA GLY A 186 10.33 4.85 13.44
C GLY A 186 11.39 4.20 14.32
N LEU A 187 12.66 4.20 13.89
CA LEU A 187 13.77 3.69 14.67
C LEU A 187 14.04 4.51 15.94
N ALA A 188 13.94 5.85 15.85
CA ALA A 188 14.10 6.72 17.00
C ALA A 188 13.00 6.54 18.06
N SER A 189 11.80 6.12 17.66
CA SER A 189 10.72 5.79 18.62
C SER A 189 10.97 4.48 19.39
N LEU A 190 11.94 3.67 18.97
CA LEU A 190 12.35 2.43 19.62
C LEU A 190 13.54 2.59 20.59
N THR A 191 14.29 3.70 20.53
CA THR A 191 15.44 4.02 21.40
C THR A 191 15.04 5.02 22.47
#